data_AF-A0A392T119-F1
#
_entry.id   AF-A0A392T119-F1
#
_cell.length_a   1.000
_cell.length_b   1.000
_cell.length_c   1.000
_cell.angle_alpha   90.00
_cell.angle_beta   90.00
_cell.angle_gamma   90.00
#
_symmetry.space_group_name_H-M   'P 1'
#
loop_
_entity.id
_entity.type
_entity.pdbx_description
1 polymer ?
#
loop_
_entity_poly.entity_id
_entity_poly.type
_entity_poly.pdbx_seq_one_letter_code
_entity_poly.pdbx_strand_id
1 'polypeptide(L)' 'MLNQATAVIAHSEDEYAQRYKVLEERLKAIEGFSAFGIDALDLCLVPNVVVPPKFKTPDFEKYKGLQCPKIHLK' A
#
# COMPACT_ATOMS: atom_id res chain seq x y z
N MET A 1 -15.26 44.96 2.20
CA MET A 1 -15.04 44.14 3.41
C MET A 1 -15.39 42.71 3.05
N LEU A 2 -14.54 41.71 3.34
CA LEU A 2 -14.93 40.31 3.16
C LEU A 2 -16.09 40.00 4.11
N ASN A 3 -17.16 39.36 3.62
CA ASN A 3 -18.29 39.04 4.47
C ASN A 3 -17.99 37.77 5.28
N GLN A 4 -18.63 37.67 6.45
CA GLN A 4 -18.37 36.60 7.42
C GLN A 4 -18.67 35.20 6.86
N ALA A 5 -19.60 35.08 5.90
CA ALA A 5 -19.92 33.83 5.23
C ALA A 5 -18.78 33.33 4.34
N THR A 6 -18.10 34.22 3.60
CA THR A 6 -16.93 33.89 2.78
C THR A 6 -15.76 33.40 3.63
N ALA A 7 -15.55 34.00 4.81
CA ALA A 7 -14.53 33.54 5.75
C ALA A 7 -14.86 32.15 6.32
N VAL A 8 -16.12 31.89 6.68
CA VAL A 8 -16.55 30.59 7.21
C VAL A 8 -16.42 29.47 6.17
N ILE A 9 -16.71 29.74 4.89
CA ILE A 9 -16.54 28.76 3.80
C ILE A 9 -15.06 28.42 3.61
N ALA A 10 -14.19 29.42 3.54
CA ALA A 10 -12.74 29.20 3.41
C ALA A 10 -12.17 28.42 4.62
N HIS A 11 -12.59 28.75 5.84
CA HIS A 11 -12.22 27.99 7.04
C HIS A 11 -12.68 26.53 6.99
N SER A 12 -13.85 26.26 6.41
CA SER A 12 -14.34 24.89 6.26
C SER A 12 -13.54 24.11 5.22
N GLU A 13 -13.18 24.73 4.09
CA GLU A 13 -12.35 24.11 3.04
C GLU A 13 -10.95 23.78 3.55
N ASP A 14 -10.33 24.68 4.32
CA ASP A 14 -9.04 24.43 4.98
C ASP A 14 -9.10 23.25 5.96
N GLU A 15 -10.21 23.13 6.71
CA GLU A 15 -10.43 22.01 7.62
C GLU A 15 -10.57 20.67 6.86
N TYR A 16 -11.32 20.65 5.75
CA TYR A 16 -11.44 19.45 4.91
C TYR A 16 -10.11 19.05 4.27
N ALA A 17 -9.33 20.02 3.78
CA ALA A 17 -8.01 19.77 3.23
C ALA A 17 -7.06 19.19 4.29
N GLN A 18 -7.09 19.73 5.51
CA GLN A 18 -6.28 19.22 6.61
C GLN A 18 -6.69 17.80 7.03
N ARG A 19 -8.00 17.52 7.10
CA ARG A 19 -8.52 16.16 7.39
C ARG A 19 -8.14 15.16 6.30
N TYR A 20 -8.19 15.57 5.03
CA TYR A 20 -7.78 14.74 3.90
C TYR A 20 -6.29 14.42 3.95
N LYS A 21 -5.44 15.41 4.23
CA LYS A 21 -3.99 15.23 4.39
C LYS A 21 -3.66 14.25 5.51
N VAL A 22 -4.31 14.37 6.67
CA VAL A 22 -4.13 13.43 7.79
C VAL A 22 -4.55 12.01 7.41
N LEU A 23 -5.64 11.86 6.64
CA LEU A 23 -6.07 10.55 6.14
C LEU A 23 -5.04 9.96 5.18
N GLU A 24 -4.50 10.74 4.25
CA GLU A 24 -3.47 10.32 3.30
C GLU A 24 -2.19 9.88 4.01
N GLU A 25 -1.73 10.64 5.01
CA GLU A 25 -0.56 10.30 5.82
C GLU A 25 -0.76 8.98 6.59
N ARG A 26 -1.97 8.74 7.14
CA ARG A 26 -2.31 7.49 7.82
C ARG A 26 -2.37 6.31 6.87
N LEU A 27 -2.91 6.49 5.66
CA LEU A 27 -2.95 5.45 4.63
C LEU A 27 -1.53 5.08 4.19
N LYS A 28 -0.66 6.08 3.95
CA LYS A 28 0.76 5.86 3.63
C LYS A 28 1.50 5.10 4.74
N ALA A 29 1.20 5.38 6.00
CA ALA A 29 1.79 4.67 7.13
C ALA A 29 1.32 3.20 7.23
N ILE A 30 0.07 2.91 6.81
CA ILE A 30 -0.52 1.56 6.83
C ILE A 30 -0.11 0.73 5.61
N GLU A 31 -0.06 1.33 4.42
CA GLU A 31 0.43 0.68 3.20
C GLU A 31 1.89 0.23 3.35
N GLY A 32 2.66 0.86 4.25
CA GLY A 32 4.07 0.54 4.44
C GLY A 32 4.85 0.64 3.12
N PHE A 33 5.99 -0.06 3.04
CA PHE A 33 6.79 -0.18 1.81
C PHE A 33 6.08 -1.00 0.69
N SER A 34 4.78 -1.29 0.79
CA SER A 34 4.11 -2.24 -0.09
C SER A 34 3.62 -1.67 -1.42
N ALA A 35 3.92 -0.42 -1.75
CA ALA A 35 3.63 0.15 -3.06
C ALA A 35 4.71 -0.18 -4.11
N PHE A 36 5.21 -1.43 -4.17
CA PHE A 36 6.20 -1.93 -5.14
C PHE A 36 7.69 -1.60 -4.85
N GLY A 37 8.24 -2.08 -3.72
CA GLY A 37 9.68 -1.90 -3.46
C GLY A 37 10.37 -2.91 -2.54
N ILE A 38 9.70 -4.01 -2.15
CA ILE A 38 10.34 -5.08 -1.37
C ILE A 38 10.91 -6.07 -2.38
N ASP A 39 12.24 -6.14 -2.48
CA ASP A 39 12.90 -7.17 -3.28
C ASP A 39 12.55 -8.54 -2.70
N ALA A 40 12.40 -9.58 -3.52
CA ALA A 40 12.19 -10.93 -3.03
C ALA A 40 13.31 -11.37 -2.06
N LEU A 41 14.49 -10.76 -2.18
CA LEU A 41 15.61 -10.89 -1.25
C LEU A 41 15.32 -10.29 0.14
N ASP A 42 14.61 -9.17 0.23
CA ASP A 42 14.21 -8.54 1.50
C ASP A 42 13.14 -9.35 2.25
N LEU A 43 12.41 -10.19 1.52
CA LEU A 43 11.42 -11.10 2.09
C LEU A 43 12.03 -12.43 2.58
N CYS A 44 13.34 -12.63 2.38
CA CYS A 44 13.99 -13.87 2.76
C CYS A 44 14.20 -13.94 4.27
N LEU A 45 13.42 -14.79 4.95
CA LEU A 45 13.55 -15.04 6.39
C LEU A 45 14.87 -15.73 6.76
N VAL A 46 15.60 -16.26 5.77
CA VAL A 46 16.87 -16.94 5.96
C VAL A 46 17.98 -16.08 5.34
N PRO A 47 18.95 -15.61 6.13
CA PRO A 47 20.08 -14.85 5.58
C PRO A 47 20.94 -15.75 4.68
N ASN A 48 21.47 -15.18 3.59
CA ASN A 48 22.38 -15.82 2.61
C ASN A 48 21.77 -16.91 1.71
N VAL A 49 20.49 -16.82 1.37
CA VAL A 49 19.91 -17.70 0.35
C VAL A 49 20.48 -17.34 -1.03
N VAL A 50 21.24 -18.27 -1.62
CA VAL A 50 21.71 -18.17 -3.00
C VAL A 50 20.65 -18.78 -3.91
N VAL A 51 20.06 -17.95 -4.77
CA VAL A 51 19.15 -18.45 -5.81
C VAL A 51 19.98 -19.25 -6.83
N PRO A 52 19.66 -20.53 -7.09
CA PRO A 52 20.38 -21.32 -8.09
C PRO A 52 20.31 -20.65 -9.48
N PRO A 53 21.38 -20.69 -10.32
CA PRO A 53 21.39 -20.06 -11.64
C PRO A 53 20.33 -20.58 -12.64
N LYS A 54 19.68 -21.70 -12.31
CA LYS A 54 18.63 -22.34 -13.12
C LYS A 54 17.25 -22.26 -12.47
N PHE A 55 17.11 -21.49 -11.40
CA PHE A 55 15.82 -21.28 -10.76
C PHE A 55 14.92 -20.52 -11.73
N LYS A 56 13.80 -21.15 -12.10
CA LYS A 56 12.74 -20.49 -12.86
C LYS A 56 11.70 -20.03 -11.87
N THR A 57 11.26 -18.77 -11.99
CA THR A 57 10.05 -18.32 -11.32
C THR A 57 8.90 -19.23 -11.76
N PRO A 58 8.18 -19.89 -10.84
CA PRO A 58 7.00 -20.65 -11.22
C PRO A 58 5.91 -19.68 -11.71
N ASP A 59 5.21 -20.07 -12.77
CA ASP A 59 4.04 -19.33 -13.24
C ASP A 59 2.84 -19.69 -12.36
N PHE A 60 2.39 -18.74 -11.54
CA PHE A 60 1.19 -18.88 -10.73
C PHE A 60 0.04 -18.10 -11.36
N GLU A 61 -1.16 -18.69 -11.40
CA GLU A 61 -2.37 -17.91 -11.69
C GLU A 61 -2.58 -16.88 -10.57
N LYS A 62 -3.09 -15.70 -10.89
CA LYS A 62 -3.38 -14.68 -9.86
C LYS A 62 -4.48 -15.18 -8.91
N TYR A 63 -4.25 -15.05 -7.61
CA TYR A 63 -5.24 -15.42 -6.60
C TYR A 63 -6.53 -14.59 -6.75
N LYS A 64 -7.65 -15.28 -6.98
CA LYS A 64 -8.97 -14.66 -7.22
C LYS A 64 -9.74 -14.34 -5.92
N GLY A 65 -9.22 -14.73 -4.75
CA GLY A 65 -9.88 -14.46 -3.46
C GLY A 65 -11.06 -15.36 -3.11
N LEU A 66 -11.53 -16.20 -4.05
CA LEU A 66 -12.76 -16.99 -3.90
C LEU A 66 -12.56 -18.40 -3.32
N GLN A 67 -11.32 -18.88 -3.27
CA GLN A 67 -10.98 -20.25 -2.86
C GLN A 67 -9.97 -20.21 -1.71
N CYS A 68 -9.87 -21.27 -0.90
CA CYS A 68 -8.84 -21.33 0.14
C CYS A 68 -7.44 -21.12 -0.48
N PRO A 69 -6.58 -20.23 0.07
CA PRO A 69 -5.24 -19.98 -0.47
C PRO A 69 -4.41 -21.25 -0.63
N LYS A 70 -4.55 -22.21 0.28
CA LYS A 70 -3.85 -23.51 0.20
C LYS A 70 -4.25 -24.34 -1.02
N ILE A 71 -5.47 -24.19 -1.53
CA ILE A 71 -5.94 -24.89 -2.73
C ILE A 71 -5.41 -24.20 -3.98
N HIS A 72 -5.30 -22.86 -3.95
CA HIS A 72 -4.78 -22.07 -5.06
C HIS A 72 -3.26 -22.25 -5.28
N LEU A 73 -2.52 -22.53 -4.21
CA LEU A 73 -1.07 -22.80 -4.26
C LEU A 73 -0.70 -24.22 -4.68
N LYS A 74 -1.69 -25.07 -5.03
CA LYS A 74 -1.44 -26.43 -5.53
C LYS A 74 -1.09 -26.44 -7.00
#